data_AF-A0A847BLA7-F1
#
_entry.id   AF-A0A847BLA7-F1
#
_cell.length_a   1.000
_cell.length_b   1.000
_cell.length_c   1.000
_cell.angle_alpha   90.00
_cell.angle_beta   90.00
_cell.angle_gamma   90.00
#
_symmetry.space_group_name_H-M   'P 1'
#
loop_
_entity.id
_entity.type
_entity.pdbx_description
1 polymer ?
#
loop_
_entity_poly.entity_id
_entity_poly.type
_entity_poly.pdbx_seq_one_letter_code
_entity_poly.pdbx_strand_id
1 'polypeptide(L)'
;MITNRIPLKSKKRAVTVDDPEYWGLAGSITDEMAEIALKMKVRTPRTFDEIQELTDIEPVKLQELLDEMSYMGFLEYNRENPEREKQYVVPLFVPGSAEFFNMNWEHLQENPELAAFFERMAFMTLEKITPMIPPGGAGIGMHVIPVEKAIPMENETADVEHISHWLKKYEGKYAASPCSCRYAHKIMNEGCADDPEDWCITLGDMADYVVETNKGGRYIDYDEVMRILKKAEDRGYVHQITNIDGENKI
;
A
#
# COMPACT_ATOMS: atom_id res chain seq x y z
N MET A 1 -6.45 4.06 -16.71
CA MET A 1 -7.40 3.61 -15.67
C MET A 1 -6.59 2.91 -14.60
N ILE A 2 -6.81 3.26 -13.32
CA ILE A 2 -6.01 2.80 -12.18
C ILE A 2 -6.22 1.30 -11.90
N THR A 3 -7.44 0.80 -12.12
CA THR A 3 -7.80 -0.59 -11.87
C THR A 3 -7.03 -1.61 -12.72
N ASN A 4 -6.76 -2.75 -12.09
CA ASN A 4 -6.23 -3.95 -12.75
C ASN A 4 -7.33 -4.95 -13.15
N ARG A 5 -8.61 -4.66 -12.90
CA ARG A 5 -9.71 -5.51 -13.36
C ARG A 5 -9.71 -5.59 -14.89
N ILE A 6 -9.37 -6.78 -15.44
CA ILE A 6 -9.14 -7.01 -16.87
C ILE A 6 -10.28 -6.48 -17.76
N PRO A 7 -11.58 -6.70 -17.48
CA PRO A 7 -12.66 -6.21 -18.34
C PRO A 7 -12.68 -4.69 -18.49
N LEU A 8 -12.35 -3.96 -17.41
CA LEU A 8 -12.29 -2.50 -17.38
C LEU A 8 -11.00 -2.00 -18.03
N LYS A 9 -9.85 -2.58 -17.67
CA LYS A 9 -8.54 -2.22 -18.23
C LYS A 9 -8.46 -2.45 -19.75
N SER A 10 -9.09 -3.52 -20.23
CA SER A 10 -9.21 -3.82 -21.67
C SER A 10 -10.32 -3.07 -22.40
N LYS A 11 -11.04 -2.18 -21.71
CA LYS A 11 -12.18 -1.39 -22.25
C LYS A 11 -13.31 -2.25 -22.83
N LYS A 12 -13.41 -3.53 -22.45
CA LYS A 12 -14.54 -4.40 -22.84
C LYS A 12 -15.83 -4.06 -22.09
N ARG A 13 -15.71 -3.35 -20.97
CA ARG A 13 -16.79 -2.81 -20.15
C ARG A 13 -16.37 -1.42 -19.65
N ALA A 14 -17.33 -0.50 -19.59
CA ALA A 14 -17.15 0.81 -18.94
C ALA A 14 -17.41 0.70 -17.44
N VAL A 15 -16.76 1.58 -16.65
CA VAL A 15 -17.04 1.75 -15.22
C VAL A 15 -18.47 2.28 -15.07
N THR A 16 -19.26 1.70 -14.16
CA THR A 16 -20.59 2.20 -13.79
C THR A 16 -20.60 2.72 -12.35
N VAL A 17 -21.69 3.37 -11.94
CA VAL A 17 -21.88 3.85 -10.56
C VAL A 17 -21.87 2.73 -9.52
N ASP A 18 -22.11 1.49 -9.94
CA ASP A 18 -22.08 0.30 -9.08
C ASP A 18 -20.66 -0.27 -8.90
N ASP A 19 -19.70 0.16 -9.72
CA ASP A 19 -18.33 -0.34 -9.65
C ASP A 19 -17.57 0.33 -8.49
N PRO A 20 -16.81 -0.43 -7.68
CA PRO A 20 -15.97 0.11 -6.60
C PRO A 20 -14.99 1.19 -7.03
N GLU A 21 -14.47 1.11 -8.25
CA GLU A 21 -13.64 2.17 -8.82
C GLU A 21 -14.30 3.54 -8.88
N TYR A 22 -15.64 3.58 -8.94
CA TYR A 22 -16.40 4.82 -8.93
C TYR A 22 -16.75 5.22 -7.50
N TRP A 23 -17.57 4.45 -6.81
CA TRP A 23 -18.09 4.87 -5.51
C TRP A 23 -17.02 4.96 -4.42
N GLY A 24 -15.93 4.17 -4.53
CA GLY A 24 -14.82 4.22 -3.58
C GLY A 24 -13.92 5.44 -3.74
N LEU A 25 -13.97 6.13 -4.89
CA LEU A 25 -13.22 7.38 -5.09
C LEU A 25 -14.12 8.61 -5.06
N ALA A 26 -15.40 8.48 -5.43
CA ALA A 26 -16.32 9.61 -5.56
C ALA A 26 -16.56 10.38 -4.25
N GLY A 27 -16.38 9.73 -3.10
CA GLY A 27 -16.53 10.37 -1.78
C GLY A 27 -15.35 11.26 -1.39
N SER A 28 -14.13 10.91 -1.82
CA SER A 28 -12.90 11.50 -1.29
C SER A 28 -12.00 12.16 -2.35
N ILE A 29 -12.20 11.87 -3.64
CA ILE A 29 -11.34 12.35 -4.73
C ILE A 29 -12.10 13.35 -5.59
N THR A 30 -11.53 14.55 -5.73
CA THR A 30 -12.09 15.60 -6.60
C THR A 30 -11.76 15.35 -8.07
N ASP A 31 -12.53 15.97 -8.98
CA ASP A 31 -12.26 15.92 -10.42
C ASP A 31 -10.85 16.42 -10.77
N GLU A 32 -10.36 17.44 -10.06
CA GLU A 32 -9.02 18.01 -10.26
C GLU A 32 -7.93 17.00 -9.87
N MET A 33 -8.06 16.34 -8.72
CA MET A 33 -7.14 15.27 -8.30
C MET A 33 -7.16 14.06 -9.25
N ALA A 34 -8.35 13.68 -9.73
CA ALA A 34 -8.50 12.61 -10.69
C ALA A 34 -7.80 12.92 -12.01
N GLU A 35 -7.92 14.16 -12.52
CA GLU A 35 -7.24 14.61 -13.74
C GLU A 35 -5.71 14.59 -13.60
N ILE A 36 -5.19 15.05 -12.45
CA ILE A 36 -3.74 14.95 -12.14
C ILE A 36 -3.29 13.48 -12.21
N ALA A 37 -3.97 12.58 -11.50
CA ALA A 37 -3.62 11.16 -11.47
C ALA A 37 -3.68 10.50 -12.86
N LEU A 38 -4.66 10.87 -13.69
CA LEU A 38 -4.77 10.39 -15.08
C LEU A 38 -3.57 10.82 -15.93
N LYS A 39 -3.13 12.07 -15.79
CA LYS A 39 -1.96 12.62 -16.49
C LYS A 39 -0.65 11.99 -16.03
N MET A 40 -0.50 11.74 -14.73
CA MET A 40 0.68 11.08 -14.16
C MET A 40 0.90 9.68 -14.73
N LYS A 41 -0.20 8.95 -14.97
CA LYS A 41 -0.26 7.52 -15.30
C LYS A 41 0.11 6.61 -14.12
N VAL A 42 -0.56 5.47 -14.07
CA VAL A 42 -0.41 4.45 -13.03
C VAL A 42 1.02 3.92 -13.01
N ARG A 43 1.62 3.80 -11.83
CA ARG A 43 2.97 3.27 -11.60
C ARG A 43 4.05 3.93 -12.48
N THR A 44 3.86 5.21 -12.79
CA THR A 44 4.88 6.03 -13.46
C THR A 44 5.31 7.11 -12.46
N PRO A 45 6.44 6.93 -11.76
CA PRO A 45 6.95 7.94 -10.84
C PRO A 45 7.24 9.24 -11.56
N ARG A 46 6.89 10.37 -10.94
CA ARG A 46 7.15 11.71 -11.45
C ARG A 46 7.55 12.66 -10.34
N THR A 47 8.56 13.46 -10.60
CA THR A 47 8.94 14.61 -9.76
C THR A 47 7.86 15.69 -9.81
N PHE A 48 7.94 16.66 -8.89
CA PHE A 48 7.03 17.81 -8.92
C PHE A 48 7.07 18.54 -10.26
N ASP A 49 8.28 18.84 -10.75
CA ASP A 49 8.48 19.57 -12.02
C ASP A 49 7.87 18.82 -13.21
N GLU A 50 8.00 17.49 -13.26
CA GLU A 50 7.37 16.68 -14.31
C GLU A 50 5.84 16.69 -14.23
N ILE A 51 5.24 16.79 -13.03
CA ILE A 51 3.78 16.90 -12.88
C ILE A 51 3.33 18.31 -13.24
N GLN A 52 4.12 19.32 -12.89
CA GLN A 52 3.90 20.71 -13.24
C GLN A 52 3.88 20.92 -14.75
N GLU A 53 4.73 20.23 -15.52
CA GLU A 53 4.72 20.27 -16.99
C GLU A 53 3.47 19.59 -17.62
N LEU A 54 2.82 18.68 -16.89
CA LEU A 54 1.62 17.98 -17.37
C LEU A 54 0.32 18.74 -17.06
N THR A 55 0.39 19.74 -16.18
CA THR A 55 -0.79 20.42 -15.64
C THR A 55 -0.68 21.93 -15.80
N ASP A 56 -1.80 22.61 -16.02
CA ASP A 56 -1.85 24.07 -16.06
C ASP A 56 -2.15 24.67 -14.67
N ILE A 57 -1.87 23.91 -13.60
CA ILE A 57 -2.18 24.27 -12.21
C ILE A 57 -1.04 25.13 -11.67
N GLU A 58 -1.36 26.18 -10.90
CA GLU A 58 -0.34 27.02 -10.28
C GLU A 58 0.51 26.22 -9.25
N PRO A 59 1.85 26.44 -9.15
CA PRO A 59 2.72 25.61 -8.33
C PRO A 59 2.33 25.43 -6.86
N VAL A 60 1.91 26.51 -6.18
CA VAL A 60 1.49 26.41 -4.77
C VAL A 60 0.25 25.53 -4.66
N LYS A 61 -0.75 25.76 -5.53
CA LYS A 61 -1.96 24.93 -5.57
C LYS A 61 -1.66 23.47 -5.92
N LEU A 62 -0.74 23.22 -6.86
CA LEU A 62 -0.35 21.85 -7.24
C LEU A 62 0.26 21.13 -6.04
N GLN A 63 1.15 21.80 -5.30
CA GLN A 63 1.77 21.22 -4.10
C GLN A 63 0.72 20.87 -3.04
N GLU A 64 -0.23 21.77 -2.78
CA GLU A 64 -1.34 21.52 -1.84
C GLU A 64 -2.15 20.29 -2.25
N LEU A 65 -2.50 20.15 -3.54
CA LEU A 65 -3.23 18.99 -4.06
C LEU A 65 -2.42 17.70 -3.92
N LEU A 66 -1.12 17.71 -4.25
CA LEU A 66 -0.27 16.53 -4.14
C LEU A 66 -0.09 16.08 -2.68
N ASP A 67 0.03 17.03 -1.75
CA ASP A 67 0.12 16.75 -0.33
C ASP A 67 -1.21 16.22 0.23
N GLU A 68 -2.34 16.77 -0.18
CA GLU A 68 -3.68 16.27 0.18
C GLU A 68 -3.92 14.86 -0.38
N MET A 69 -3.60 14.63 -1.65
CA MET A 69 -3.69 13.29 -2.27
C MET A 69 -2.78 12.28 -1.58
N SER A 70 -1.59 12.69 -1.13
CA SER A 70 -0.66 11.83 -0.37
C SER A 70 -1.17 11.57 1.05
N TYR A 71 -1.72 12.58 1.72
CA TYR A 71 -2.35 12.47 3.04
C TYR A 71 -3.49 11.44 3.02
N MET A 72 -4.42 11.59 2.09
CA MET A 72 -5.52 10.64 1.90
C MET A 72 -5.00 9.24 1.55
N GLY A 73 -3.88 9.14 0.82
CA GLY A 73 -3.32 7.86 0.38
C GLY A 73 -3.64 7.53 -1.08
N PHE A 74 -4.17 8.48 -1.84
CA PHE A 74 -4.38 8.31 -3.27
C PHE A 74 -3.05 8.31 -4.06
N LEU A 75 -2.09 9.11 -3.60
CA LEU A 75 -0.71 9.10 -4.09
C LEU A 75 0.22 8.52 -3.04
N GLU A 76 1.21 7.78 -3.50
CA GLU A 76 2.41 7.46 -2.74
C GLU A 76 3.52 8.43 -3.16
N TYR A 77 4.50 8.67 -2.29
CA TYR A 77 5.76 9.25 -2.73
C TYR A 77 6.95 8.44 -2.21
N ASN A 78 8.06 8.54 -2.91
CA ASN A 78 9.35 7.99 -2.49
C ASN A 78 10.50 8.86 -3.02
N ARG A 79 11.75 8.48 -2.74
CA ARG A 79 12.96 9.13 -3.24
C ARG A 79 13.81 8.13 -4.04
N GLU A 80 13.18 7.13 -4.64
CA GLU A 80 13.83 6.02 -5.35
C GLU A 80 14.18 6.40 -6.80
N ASN A 81 14.97 7.46 -6.96
CA ASN A 81 15.56 7.89 -8.22
C ASN A 81 17.05 8.25 -8.01
N PRO A 82 17.87 8.35 -9.08
CA PRO A 82 19.30 8.62 -8.96
C PRO A 82 19.65 9.87 -8.15
N GLU A 83 18.80 10.90 -8.23
CA GLU A 83 19.00 12.19 -7.55
C GLU A 83 18.47 12.22 -6.11
N ARG A 84 17.79 11.15 -5.66
CA ARG A 84 17.08 11.06 -4.36
C ARG A 84 16.07 12.19 -4.15
N GLU A 85 15.49 12.70 -5.23
CA GLU A 85 14.44 13.70 -5.22
C GLU A 85 13.08 13.07 -4.91
N LYS A 86 12.17 13.80 -4.25
CA LYS A 86 10.80 13.33 -4.00
C LYS A 86 10.07 13.17 -5.33
N GLN A 87 9.55 11.98 -5.57
CA GLN A 87 8.69 11.67 -6.70
C GLN A 87 7.38 11.04 -6.22
N TYR A 88 6.30 11.36 -6.92
CA TYR A 88 4.95 10.89 -6.63
C TYR A 88 4.56 9.77 -7.59
N VAL A 89 3.80 8.81 -7.08
CA VAL A 89 3.34 7.64 -7.83
C VAL A 89 1.83 7.50 -7.62
N VAL A 90 1.10 7.27 -8.71
CA VAL A 90 -0.26 6.72 -8.62
C VAL A 90 -0.13 5.21 -8.49
N PRO A 91 -0.31 4.62 -7.29
CA PRO A 91 -0.14 3.19 -7.10
C PRO A 91 -1.32 2.42 -7.74
N LEU A 92 -1.24 1.09 -7.70
CA LEU A 92 -2.42 0.26 -7.93
C LEU A 92 -3.40 0.44 -6.77
N PHE A 93 -4.62 -0.09 -6.88
CA PHE A 93 -5.52 -0.09 -5.73
C PHE A 93 -5.02 -1.03 -4.61
N VAL A 94 -4.63 -2.26 -4.96
CA VAL A 94 -4.10 -3.25 -4.00
C VAL A 94 -2.91 -4.01 -4.62
N PRO A 95 -1.75 -4.05 -3.93
CA PRO A 95 -1.36 -3.12 -2.85
C PRO A 95 -1.32 -1.69 -3.39
N GLY A 96 -1.64 -0.70 -2.55
CA GLY A 96 -1.58 0.71 -2.94
C GLY A 96 -2.74 1.57 -2.44
N SER A 97 -3.33 2.40 -3.30
CA SER A 97 -4.19 3.50 -2.85
C SER A 97 -5.40 3.05 -2.04
N ALA A 98 -6.04 1.94 -2.39
CA ALA A 98 -7.17 1.42 -1.60
C ALA A 98 -6.72 0.99 -0.19
N GLU A 99 -5.52 0.46 -0.05
CA GLU A 99 -4.92 0.14 1.24
C GLU A 99 -4.53 1.41 2.00
N PHE A 100 -3.91 2.39 1.33
CA PHE A 100 -3.38 3.60 1.95
C PHE A 100 -4.47 4.54 2.47
N PHE A 101 -5.64 4.58 1.80
CA PHE A 101 -6.85 5.23 2.32
C PHE A 101 -7.25 4.73 3.71
N ASN A 102 -6.99 3.45 3.99
CA ASN A 102 -7.36 2.80 5.23
C ASN A 102 -6.27 2.91 6.31
N MET A 103 -5.17 3.62 6.07
CA MET A 103 -4.09 3.78 7.06
C MET A 103 -4.24 5.03 7.94
N ASN A 104 -5.09 5.98 7.55
CA ASN A 104 -5.44 7.14 8.38
C ASN A 104 -6.80 6.88 9.04
N TRP A 105 -6.80 6.70 10.37
CA TRP A 105 -8.00 6.34 11.12
C TRP A 105 -9.10 7.40 11.04
N GLU A 106 -8.76 8.68 11.18
CA GLU A 106 -9.75 9.77 11.14
C GLU A 106 -10.38 9.87 9.75
N HIS A 107 -9.55 9.86 8.70
CA HIS A 107 -10.03 9.89 7.31
C HIS A 107 -10.94 8.69 7.00
N LEU A 108 -10.57 7.50 7.47
CA LEU A 108 -11.36 6.29 7.26
C LEU A 108 -12.69 6.32 8.03
N GLN A 109 -12.74 6.91 9.22
CA GLN A 109 -14.00 7.09 9.96
C GLN A 109 -14.97 8.05 9.26
N GLU A 110 -14.43 9.09 8.62
CA GLU A 110 -15.23 10.06 7.84
C GLU A 110 -15.72 9.47 6.50
N ASN A 111 -15.00 8.49 5.95
CA ASN A 111 -15.26 7.87 4.64
C ASN A 111 -15.32 6.33 4.78
N PRO A 112 -16.28 5.77 5.53
CA PRO A 112 -16.33 4.34 5.85
C PRO A 112 -16.49 3.41 4.64
N GLU A 113 -16.96 3.92 3.51
CA GLU A 113 -17.00 3.21 2.23
C GLU A 113 -15.61 2.78 1.75
N LEU A 114 -14.54 3.48 2.16
CA LEU A 114 -13.16 3.14 1.79
C LEU A 114 -12.73 1.78 2.35
N ALA A 115 -13.32 1.33 3.46
CA ALA A 115 -13.09 -0.01 3.99
C ALA A 115 -13.64 -1.10 3.06
N ALA A 116 -14.88 -0.94 2.61
CA ALA A 116 -15.49 -1.84 1.63
C ALA A 116 -14.79 -1.73 0.27
N PHE A 117 -14.35 -0.54 -0.13
CA PHE A 117 -13.60 -0.33 -1.36
C PHE A 117 -12.31 -1.16 -1.36
N PHE A 118 -11.55 -1.11 -0.26
CA PHE A 118 -10.32 -1.89 -0.11
C PHE A 118 -10.57 -3.39 -0.19
N GLU A 119 -11.55 -3.91 0.55
CA GLU A 119 -11.97 -5.31 0.51
C GLU A 119 -12.32 -5.76 -0.92
N ARG A 120 -13.17 -5.00 -1.61
CA ARG A 120 -13.57 -5.30 -2.99
C ARG A 120 -12.40 -5.26 -3.96
N MET A 121 -11.50 -4.30 -3.84
CA MET A 121 -10.33 -4.20 -4.71
C MET A 121 -9.34 -5.35 -4.50
N ALA A 122 -9.18 -5.82 -3.26
CA ALA A 122 -8.37 -6.99 -2.95
C ALA A 122 -8.96 -8.26 -3.60
N PHE A 123 -10.28 -8.47 -3.50
CA PHE A 123 -10.93 -9.67 -4.03
C PHE A 123 -11.15 -9.64 -5.56
N MET A 124 -11.79 -8.59 -6.08
CA MET A 124 -12.27 -8.55 -7.47
C MET A 124 -11.14 -8.49 -8.50
N THR A 125 -9.96 -7.98 -8.10
CA THR A 125 -8.80 -7.90 -8.98
C THR A 125 -8.23 -9.28 -9.30
N LEU A 126 -8.25 -10.19 -8.32
CA LEU A 126 -7.66 -11.52 -8.43
C LEU A 126 -8.67 -12.64 -8.69
N GLU A 127 -9.97 -12.44 -8.41
CA GLU A 127 -11.04 -13.46 -8.48
C GLU A 127 -10.94 -14.43 -9.68
N LYS A 128 -10.71 -13.89 -10.89
CA LYS A 128 -10.67 -14.70 -12.12
C LYS A 128 -9.33 -15.39 -12.37
N ILE A 129 -8.28 -14.94 -11.70
CA ILE A 129 -6.90 -15.41 -11.88
C ILE A 129 -6.51 -16.37 -10.75
N THR A 130 -7.06 -16.20 -9.54
CA THR A 130 -6.76 -17.02 -8.35
C THR A 130 -6.75 -18.53 -8.63
N PRO A 131 -7.71 -19.12 -9.39
CA PRO A 131 -7.68 -20.56 -9.68
C PRO A 131 -6.49 -21.02 -10.55
N MET A 132 -5.81 -20.09 -11.22
CA MET A 132 -4.65 -20.33 -12.08
C MET A 132 -3.33 -20.04 -11.37
N ILE A 133 -3.36 -19.49 -10.15
CA ILE A 133 -2.15 -19.20 -9.37
C ILE A 133 -1.64 -20.51 -8.76
N PRO A 134 -0.39 -20.91 -9.03
CA PRO A 134 0.17 -22.14 -8.47
C PRO A 134 0.33 -22.04 -6.94
N PRO A 135 0.42 -23.18 -6.23
CA PRO A 135 0.79 -23.19 -4.81
C PRO A 135 2.07 -22.38 -4.59
N GLY A 136 2.06 -21.46 -3.62
CA GLY A 136 3.14 -20.49 -3.40
C GLY A 136 2.92 -19.10 -4.01
N GLY A 137 1.76 -18.83 -4.62
CA GLY A 137 1.32 -17.47 -4.98
C GLY A 137 1.94 -16.89 -6.26
N ALA A 138 3.02 -17.48 -6.79
CA ALA A 138 3.73 -17.01 -8.00
C ALA A 138 4.13 -15.53 -8.00
N GLY A 139 4.42 -14.94 -6.83
CA GLY A 139 4.74 -13.51 -6.72
C GLY A 139 3.52 -12.59 -6.73
N ILE A 140 2.31 -13.14 -6.65
CA ILE A 140 1.05 -12.38 -6.72
C ILE A 140 0.44 -12.29 -5.32
N GLY A 141 0.45 -11.07 -4.75
CA GLY A 141 -0.18 -10.76 -3.48
C GLY A 141 0.78 -10.87 -2.28
N MET A 142 0.22 -11.14 -1.10
CA MET A 142 0.95 -11.27 0.15
C MET A 142 1.57 -12.67 0.27
N HIS A 143 2.89 -12.74 0.45
CA HIS A 143 3.66 -13.97 0.66
C HIS A 143 3.87 -14.20 2.15
N VAL A 144 3.50 -15.39 2.63
CA VAL A 144 3.77 -15.78 4.02
C VAL A 144 5.25 -16.13 4.15
N ILE A 145 5.97 -15.39 5.01
CA ILE A 145 7.33 -15.70 5.38
C ILE A 145 7.32 -16.62 6.61
N PRO A 146 8.00 -17.78 6.54
CA PRO A 146 8.19 -18.62 7.71
C PRO A 146 8.98 -17.90 8.80
N VAL A 147 8.67 -18.20 10.06
CA VAL A 147 9.51 -17.78 11.19
C VAL A 147 10.90 -18.40 11.00
N GLU A 148 11.94 -17.57 10.91
CA GLU A 148 13.31 -18.03 10.60
C GLU A 148 13.83 -19.08 11.60
N LYS A 149 13.32 -19.09 12.85
CA LYS A 149 13.65 -20.12 13.85
C LYS A 149 12.91 -21.46 13.67
N ALA A 150 11.82 -21.50 12.92
CA ALA A 150 10.87 -22.62 12.93
C ALA A 150 11.20 -23.75 11.95
N ILE A 151 12.17 -23.59 11.03
CA ILE A 151 12.44 -24.60 10.00
C ILE A 151 13.95 -24.84 9.81
N PRO A 152 14.55 -25.85 10.47
CA PRO A 152 15.82 -26.46 10.07
C PRO A 152 15.60 -27.57 9.01
N MET A 153 14.51 -27.46 8.23
CA MET A 153 14.20 -28.38 7.15
C MET A 153 14.65 -27.71 5.85
N GLU A 154 15.52 -28.39 5.11
CA GLU A 154 16.07 -28.00 3.81
C GLU A 154 14.99 -27.48 2.84
N ASN A 155 14.64 -26.21 2.95
CA ASN A 155 14.04 -25.45 1.86
C ASN A 155 15.03 -24.33 1.61
N GLU A 156 15.70 -24.38 0.46
CA GLU A 156 16.41 -23.23 -0.11
C GLU A 156 15.35 -22.17 -0.46
N THR A 157 14.83 -21.47 0.54
CA THR A 157 13.95 -20.31 0.34
C THR A 157 14.79 -19.16 -0.19
N ALA A 158 14.24 -18.36 -1.09
CA ALA A 158 14.99 -17.26 -1.68
C ALA A 158 15.29 -16.19 -0.62
N ASP A 159 16.42 -15.49 -0.72
CA ASP A 159 16.82 -14.43 0.25
C ASP A 159 15.71 -13.38 0.47
N VAL A 160 14.93 -13.08 -0.58
CA VAL A 160 13.78 -12.15 -0.55
C VAL A 160 12.62 -12.63 0.33
N GLU A 161 12.59 -13.90 0.70
CA GLU A 161 11.59 -14.50 1.60
C GLU A 161 12.06 -14.49 3.07
N HIS A 162 13.18 -13.82 3.37
CA HIS A 162 13.69 -13.66 4.73
C HIS A 162 13.50 -12.22 5.22
N ILE A 163 12.92 -12.05 6.41
CA ILE A 163 12.75 -10.73 7.03
C ILE A 163 14.11 -10.10 7.29
N SER A 164 15.09 -10.90 7.74
CA SER A 164 16.45 -10.43 8.01
C SER A 164 17.13 -9.80 6.80
N HIS A 165 16.85 -10.30 5.58
CA HIS A 165 17.36 -9.70 4.34
C HIS A 165 16.89 -8.25 4.19
N TRP A 166 15.59 -8.01 4.32
CA TRP A 166 14.99 -6.69 4.14
C TRP A 166 15.36 -5.71 5.25
N LEU A 167 15.41 -6.18 6.50
CA LEU A 167 15.86 -5.35 7.61
C LEU A 167 17.31 -4.90 7.43
N LYS A 168 18.20 -5.78 6.97
CA LYS A 168 19.59 -5.44 6.67
C LYS A 168 19.69 -4.43 5.52
N LYS A 169 18.86 -4.59 4.48
CA LYS A 169 18.87 -3.71 3.31
C LYS A 169 18.45 -2.28 3.63
N TYR A 170 17.43 -2.11 4.46
CA TYR A 170 16.87 -0.82 4.86
C TYR A 170 17.32 -0.41 6.26
N GLU A 171 18.57 -0.74 6.63
CA GLU A 171 19.11 -0.53 7.97
C GLU A 171 18.87 0.91 8.47
N GLY A 172 18.21 1.01 9.62
CA GLY A 172 17.93 2.29 10.30
C GLY A 172 16.75 3.10 9.74
N LYS A 173 16.03 2.59 8.74
CA LYS A 173 14.81 3.23 8.19
C LYS A 173 13.59 2.33 8.35
N TYR A 174 12.98 2.38 9.52
CA TYR A 174 11.80 1.58 9.87
C TYR A 174 10.72 2.45 10.50
N ALA A 175 9.46 2.12 10.22
CA ALA A 175 8.33 2.64 10.97
C ALA A 175 7.30 1.55 11.26
N ALA A 176 6.76 1.56 12.47
CA ALA A 176 5.54 0.83 12.79
C ALA A 176 4.34 1.69 12.40
N SER A 177 3.32 1.07 11.83
CA SER A 177 2.04 1.70 11.52
C SER A 177 0.89 0.76 11.89
N PRO A 178 -0.33 1.29 12.00
CA PRO A 178 -1.51 0.46 12.16
C PRO A 178 -1.68 -0.49 10.97
N CYS A 179 -2.31 -1.64 11.21
CA CYS A 179 -2.70 -2.55 10.14
C CYS A 179 -3.96 -2.04 9.45
N SER A 180 -3.79 -1.52 8.22
CA SER A 180 -4.87 -1.06 7.33
C SER A 180 -6.00 -2.08 7.18
N CYS A 181 -5.66 -3.36 7.02
CA CYS A 181 -6.64 -4.45 6.94
C CYS A 181 -7.48 -4.56 8.21
N ARG A 182 -6.87 -4.44 9.40
CA ARG A 182 -7.60 -4.50 10.68
C ARG A 182 -8.47 -3.27 10.89
N TYR A 183 -8.00 -2.09 10.49
CA TYR A 183 -8.81 -0.87 10.48
C TYR A 183 -10.04 -1.02 9.58
N ALA A 184 -9.87 -1.48 8.34
CA ALA A 184 -10.97 -1.73 7.42
C ALA A 184 -12.01 -2.69 8.03
N HIS A 185 -11.59 -3.85 8.55
CA HIS A 185 -12.52 -4.79 9.18
C HIS A 185 -13.19 -4.24 10.45
N LYS A 186 -12.51 -3.36 11.21
CA LYS A 186 -13.11 -2.69 12.37
C LYS A 186 -14.26 -1.76 11.95
N ILE A 187 -14.09 -0.99 10.88
CA ILE A 187 -15.14 -0.12 10.31
C ILE A 187 -16.31 -0.95 9.78
N MET A 188 -16.03 -2.09 9.16
CA MET A 188 -17.06 -3.01 8.65
C MET A 188 -17.75 -3.83 9.76
N ASN A 189 -17.36 -3.69 11.03
CA ASN A 189 -17.82 -4.52 12.16
C ASN A 189 -17.51 -6.03 12.01
N GLU A 190 -16.41 -6.35 11.32
CA GLU A 190 -15.91 -7.71 11.06
C GLU A 190 -14.55 -7.97 11.74
N GLY A 191 -14.12 -7.05 12.61
CA GLY A 191 -12.76 -7.00 13.15
C GLY A 191 -12.37 -8.14 14.09
N CYS A 192 -11.07 -8.45 14.07
CA CYS A 192 -10.40 -9.21 15.12
C CYS A 192 -10.39 -8.40 16.43
N ALA A 193 -10.60 -9.05 17.59
CA ALA A 193 -10.61 -8.40 18.91
C ALA A 193 -9.26 -7.82 19.37
N ASP A 194 -8.25 -7.82 18.50
CA ASP A 194 -6.92 -7.33 18.81
C ASP A 194 -6.74 -5.86 18.43
N ASP A 195 -5.82 -5.21 19.14
CA ASP A 195 -5.40 -3.84 18.88
C ASP A 195 -4.77 -3.75 17.47
N PRO A 196 -5.28 -2.91 16.55
CA PRO A 196 -4.72 -2.77 15.21
C PRO A 196 -3.37 -2.04 15.13
N GLU A 197 -2.94 -1.37 16.20
CA GLU A 197 -1.72 -0.56 16.23
C GLU A 197 -0.43 -1.39 16.13
N ASP A 198 0.60 -0.80 15.52
CA ASP A 198 1.98 -1.31 15.45
C ASP A 198 2.16 -2.72 14.82
N TRP A 199 1.23 -3.19 13.99
CA TRP A 199 1.38 -4.50 13.31
C TRP A 199 2.04 -4.43 11.95
N CYS A 200 1.82 -3.35 11.20
CA CYS A 200 2.47 -3.17 9.91
C CYS A 200 3.83 -2.52 10.14
N ILE A 201 4.87 -3.10 9.54
CA ILE A 201 6.22 -2.56 9.58
C ILE A 201 6.55 -2.11 8.16
N THR A 202 6.92 -0.84 8.02
CA THR A 202 7.33 -0.23 6.76
C THR A 202 8.82 0.06 6.78
N LEU A 203 9.46 -0.07 5.62
CA LEU A 203 10.91 0.00 5.46
C LEU A 203 11.28 1.10 4.45
N GLY A 204 12.46 1.69 4.59
CA GLY A 204 13.01 2.61 3.59
C GLY A 204 12.17 3.87 3.41
N ASP A 205 11.94 4.29 2.16
CA ASP A 205 11.19 5.51 1.86
C ASP A 205 9.68 5.37 2.21
N MET A 206 9.14 4.14 2.32
CA MET A 206 7.78 3.90 2.81
C MET A 206 7.64 4.24 4.30
N ALA A 207 8.70 4.06 5.10
CA ALA A 207 8.71 4.47 6.50
C ALA A 207 8.54 6.00 6.63
N ASP A 208 9.23 6.76 5.78
CA ASP A 208 9.09 8.22 5.72
C ASP A 208 7.65 8.59 5.29
N TYR A 209 7.13 7.94 4.25
CA TYR A 209 5.78 8.17 3.73
C TYR A 209 4.69 7.99 4.80
N VAL A 210 4.68 6.88 5.54
CA VAL A 210 3.62 6.64 6.53
C VAL A 210 3.67 7.59 7.73
N VAL A 211 4.86 8.05 8.11
CA VAL A 211 5.03 9.02 9.21
C VAL A 211 4.65 10.41 8.74
N GLU A 212 5.20 10.88 7.62
CA GLU A 212 5.03 12.26 7.14
C GLU A 212 3.63 12.53 6.58
N THR A 213 2.88 11.49 6.16
CA THR A 213 1.50 11.63 5.63
C THR A 213 0.40 11.30 6.63
N ASN A 214 0.73 11.24 7.93
CA ASN A 214 -0.22 10.99 9.02
C ASN A 214 -1.00 9.66 8.91
N LYS A 215 -0.30 8.58 8.56
CA LYS A 215 -0.87 7.22 8.44
C LYS A 215 -0.71 6.41 9.73
N GLY A 216 -0.69 7.10 10.87
CA GLY A 216 -0.38 6.51 12.18
C GLY A 216 1.04 5.97 12.31
N GLY A 217 1.93 6.28 11.36
CA GLY A 217 3.31 5.79 11.36
C GLY A 217 4.13 6.44 12.47
N ARG A 218 4.97 5.64 13.15
CA ARG A 218 6.04 6.12 14.03
C ARG A 218 7.36 5.44 13.68
N TYR A 219 8.44 6.22 13.66
CA TYR A 219 9.77 5.65 13.49
C TYR A 219 10.11 4.71 14.65
N ILE A 220 10.74 3.59 14.33
CA ILE A 220 11.15 2.54 15.28
C ILE A 220 12.58 2.10 15.01
N ASP A 221 13.23 1.54 16.02
CA ASP A 221 14.56 0.94 15.87
C ASP A 221 14.47 -0.57 15.56
N TYR A 222 15.62 -1.17 15.24
CA TYR A 222 15.71 -2.60 14.94
C TYR A 222 15.23 -3.46 16.12
N ASP A 223 15.57 -3.09 17.35
CA ASP A 223 15.16 -3.86 18.52
C ASP A 223 13.64 -3.87 18.68
N GLU A 224 12.98 -2.76 18.38
CA GLU A 224 11.53 -2.65 18.36
C GLU A 224 10.88 -3.46 17.24
N VAL A 225 11.43 -3.42 16.02
CA VAL A 225 11.03 -4.31 14.93
C VAL A 225 11.04 -5.75 15.41
N MET A 226 12.15 -6.21 15.99
CA MET A 226 12.28 -7.59 16.48
C MET A 226 11.30 -7.91 17.63
N ARG A 227 10.97 -6.93 18.49
CA ARG A 227 9.93 -7.10 19.53
C ARG A 227 8.55 -7.27 18.92
N ILE A 228 8.18 -6.48 17.91
CA ILE A 228 6.88 -6.56 17.22
C ILE A 228 6.76 -7.92 16.52
N LEU A 229 7.77 -8.33 15.77
CA LEU A 229 7.80 -9.63 15.08
C LEU A 229 7.64 -10.78 16.07
N LYS A 230 8.40 -10.77 17.16
CA LYS A 230 8.26 -11.79 18.20
C LYS A 230 6.86 -11.80 18.84
N LYS A 231 6.29 -10.62 19.13
CA LYS A 231 4.93 -10.49 19.69
C LYS A 231 3.88 -11.06 18.73
N ALA A 232 4.04 -10.88 17.42
CA ALA A 232 3.17 -11.47 16.40
C ALA A 232 3.26 -13.00 16.42
N GLU A 233 4.48 -13.55 16.46
CA GLU A 233 4.72 -15.00 16.55
C GLU A 233 4.14 -15.62 17.83
N ASP A 234 4.36 -14.98 18.98
CA ASP A 234 3.84 -15.42 20.28
C ASP A 234 2.30 -15.45 20.30
N ARG A 235 1.64 -14.69 19.41
CA ARG A 235 0.18 -14.66 19.21
C ARG A 235 -0.31 -15.61 18.11
N GLY A 236 0.59 -16.34 17.46
CA GLY A 236 0.28 -17.23 16.34
C GLY A 236 -0.02 -16.52 15.03
N TYR A 237 0.40 -15.26 14.88
CA TYR A 237 0.33 -14.54 13.61
C TYR A 237 1.46 -14.98 12.69
N VAL A 238 1.22 -14.82 11.39
CA VAL A 238 2.20 -15.11 10.35
C VAL A 238 2.71 -13.80 9.77
N HIS A 239 4.00 -13.75 9.47
CA HIS A 239 4.59 -12.61 8.79
C HIS A 239 4.26 -12.68 7.30
N GLN A 240 3.91 -11.54 6.73
CA GLN A 240 3.61 -11.44 5.32
C GLN A 240 4.35 -10.26 4.70
N ILE A 241 4.83 -10.46 3.48
CA ILE A 241 5.42 -9.40 2.66
C ILE A 241 4.69 -9.30 1.34
N THR A 242 4.63 -8.10 0.77
CA THR A 242 4.27 -7.93 -0.64
C THR A 242 5.55 -7.72 -1.43
N ASN A 243 5.77 -8.48 -2.50
CA ASN A 243 6.86 -8.18 -3.43
C ASN A 243 6.32 -8.16 -4.87
N ILE A 244 5.93 -6.96 -5.32
CA ILE A 244 5.51 -6.71 -6.71
C ILE A 244 6.55 -5.91 -7.51
N ASP A 245 7.62 -5.47 -6.87
CA ASP A 245 8.63 -4.56 -7.43
C ASP A 245 9.97 -5.28 -7.73
N GLY A 246 10.04 -6.58 -7.48
CA GLY A 246 11.14 -7.46 -7.86
C GLY A 246 12.13 -7.73 -6.73
N GLU A 247 13.24 -8.40 -7.03
CA GLU A 247 14.19 -8.86 -6.00
C GLU A 247 14.90 -7.71 -5.27
N ASN A 248 14.88 -6.51 -5.86
CA ASN A 248 15.56 -5.34 -5.32
C ASN A 248 14.64 -4.35 -4.59
N LYS A 249 13.37 -4.67 -4.34
CA LYS A 249 12.46 -3.80 -3.60
C LYS A 249 11.32 -4.60 -2.95
N ILE A 250 10.87 -4.15 -1.79
CA ILE A 250 9.73 -4.71 -1.03
C ILE A 250 8.72 -3.61 -0.74
#